data_AF-A0A2U3JW42-F1
#
_entry.id   AF-A0A2U3JW42-F1
#
_cell.length_a   1.000
_cell.length_b   1.000
_cell.length_c   1.000
_cell.angle_alpha   90.00
_cell.angle_beta   90.00
_cell.angle_gamma   90.00
#
_symmetry.space_group_name_H-M   'P 1'
#
loop_
_entity.id
_entity.type
_entity.pdbx_description
1 polymer ?
#
loop_
_entity_poly.entity_id
_entity_poly.type
_entity_poly.pdbx_seq_one_letter_code
_entity_poly.pdbx_strand_id
1 'polypeptide(L)'
;MAFADDLLQQADHLANLESGEPKQASLRRAVSTAYYALFHLLIDQAVGNWGVERQRGVLARTFDHGKMKGVCEDHLKSFCSSGQPSSDVQLKNVAHAFVQLQEKRHTPGGGQGNGLKNRETARENPLARRAGHW
;
A
#
# COMPACT_ATOMS: atom_id res chain seq x y z
N MET A 1 -14.21 9.02 -0.73
CA MET A 1 -15.13 8.81 0.42
C MET A 1 -14.36 9.30 1.62
N ALA A 2 -14.90 10.23 2.42
CA ALA A 2 -14.11 10.93 3.45
C ALA A 2 -13.28 9.99 4.34
N PHE A 3 -13.84 8.89 4.84
CA PHE A 3 -13.17 8.08 5.86
C PHE A 3 -11.81 7.47 5.44
N ALA A 4 -11.72 6.85 4.26
CA ALA A 4 -10.45 6.24 3.85
C ALA A 4 -9.42 7.30 3.41
N ASP A 5 -9.89 8.39 2.80
CA ASP A 5 -9.07 9.55 2.45
C ASP A 5 -8.52 10.24 3.74
N ASP A 6 -9.34 10.36 4.78
CA ASP A 6 -8.97 10.88 6.10
C ASP A 6 -7.91 9.99 6.78
N LEU A 7 -8.04 8.66 6.66
CA LEU A 7 -7.03 7.73 7.18
C LEU A 7 -5.70 7.86 6.43
N LEU A 8 -5.70 8.06 5.10
CA LEU A 8 -4.46 8.32 4.36
C LEU A 8 -3.80 9.62 4.79
N GLN A 9 -4.59 10.70 4.94
CA GLN A 9 -4.08 11.97 5.44
C GLN A 9 -3.49 11.83 6.85
N GLN A 10 -4.18 11.11 7.74
CA GLN A 10 -3.69 10.85 9.09
C GLN A 10 -2.41 10.01 9.08
N ALA A 11 -2.30 9.03 8.17
CA ALA A 11 -1.10 8.20 8.03
C ALA A 11 0.10 9.05 7.58
N ASP A 12 -0.10 9.96 6.62
CA ASP A 12 0.94 10.89 6.17
C ASP A 12 1.38 11.83 7.29
N HIS A 13 0.43 12.40 8.03
CA HIS A 13 0.74 13.25 9.18
C HIS A 13 1.56 12.50 10.24
N LEU A 14 1.20 11.25 10.55
CA LEU A 14 1.94 10.42 11.50
C LEU A 14 3.36 10.06 11.02
N ALA A 15 3.55 9.88 9.71
CA ALA A 15 4.84 9.60 9.10
C ALA A 15 5.77 10.83 9.16
N ASN A 16 5.20 12.03 9.06
CA ASN A 16 5.91 13.31 9.03
C ASN A 16 5.85 14.08 10.36
N LEU A 17 5.34 13.46 11.43
CA LEU A 17 5.03 14.13 12.70
C LEU A 17 6.26 14.76 13.37
N GLU A 18 7.42 14.10 13.26
CA GLU A 18 8.64 14.52 13.96
C GLU A 18 9.60 15.16 12.96
N SER A 19 10.12 16.35 13.28
CA SER A 19 11.08 17.08 12.43
C SER A 19 12.51 16.51 12.45
N GLY A 20 12.75 15.49 13.29
CA GLY A 20 14.05 14.83 13.49
C GLY A 20 13.98 13.33 13.21
N GLU A 21 14.63 12.51 14.03
CA GLU A 21 14.52 11.05 13.90
C GLU A 21 13.09 10.59 14.22
N PRO A 22 12.38 9.95 13.26
CA PRO A 22 10.99 9.57 13.47
C PRO A 22 10.87 8.48 14.54
N LYS A 23 10.01 8.73 15.52
CA LYS A 23 9.71 7.76 16.58
C LYS A 23 9.13 6.50 15.95
N GLN A 24 9.70 5.34 16.28
CA GLN A 24 9.21 4.03 15.84
C GLN A 24 7.72 3.83 16.14
N ALA A 25 7.22 4.35 17.27
CA ALA A 25 5.80 4.31 17.60
C ALA A 25 4.93 5.06 16.58
N SER A 26 5.35 6.24 16.12
CA SER A 26 4.64 7.05 15.12
C SER A 26 4.63 6.36 13.76
N LEU A 27 5.77 5.78 13.34
CA LEU A 27 5.86 5.02 12.08
C LEU A 27 4.97 3.77 12.10
N ARG A 28 4.97 3.01 13.19
CA ARG A 28 4.09 1.82 13.32
C ARG A 28 2.61 2.20 13.27
N ARG A 29 2.24 3.34 13.86
CA ARG A 29 0.88 3.88 13.74
C ARG A 29 0.58 4.31 12.31
N ALA A 30 1.46 5.07 11.65
CA ALA A 30 1.30 5.48 10.26
C ALA A 30 1.06 4.28 9.33
N VAL A 31 1.87 3.23 9.44
CA VAL A 31 1.73 1.99 8.66
C VAL A 31 0.38 1.33 8.93
N SER A 32 -0.02 1.21 10.19
CA SER A 32 -1.32 0.63 10.55
C SER A 32 -2.48 1.45 9.98
N THR A 33 -2.38 2.78 10.03
CA THR A 33 -3.43 3.69 9.51
C THR A 33 -3.52 3.59 7.98
N ALA A 34 -2.40 3.60 7.26
CA ALA A 34 -2.37 3.42 5.81
C ALA A 34 -2.92 2.04 5.39
N TYR A 35 -2.61 0.99 6.16
CA TYR A 35 -3.18 -0.34 5.95
C TYR A 35 -4.71 -0.34 6.03
N TYR A 36 -5.28 0.25 7.09
CA TYR A 36 -6.73 0.34 7.24
C TYR A 36 -7.37 1.19 6.15
N ALA A 37 -6.72 2.27 5.73
CA ALA A 37 -7.20 3.10 4.63
C ALA A 37 -7.34 2.27 3.33
N LEU A 38 -6.28 1.54 2.95
CA LEU A 38 -6.29 0.72 1.74
C LEU A 38 -7.34 -0.39 1.82
N PHE A 39 -7.50 -1.03 2.98
CA PHE A 39 -8.54 -2.02 3.20
C PHE A 39 -9.96 -1.45 2.98
N HIS A 40 -10.25 -0.28 3.55
CA HIS A 40 -11.55 0.36 3.38
C HIS A 40 -11.79 0.81 1.93
N LEU A 41 -10.77 1.35 1.24
CA LEU A 41 -10.88 1.69 -0.19
C LEU A 41 -11.27 0.47 -1.04
N LEU A 42 -10.64 -0.68 -0.82
CA LEU A 42 -10.94 -1.89 -1.58
C LEU A 42 -12.36 -2.42 -1.32
N ILE A 43 -12.82 -2.36 -0.06
CA ILE A 43 -14.20 -2.73 0.29
C ILE A 43 -15.18 -1.78 -0.38
N ASP A 44 -14.95 -0.48 -0.29
CA ASP A 44 -15.85 0.54 -0.85
C ASP A 44 -15.97 0.40 -2.37
N GLN A 45 -14.85 0.14 -3.06
CA GLN A 45 -14.86 -0.12 -4.51
C GLN A 45 -15.63 -1.40 -4.84
N ALA A 46 -15.36 -2.51 -4.13
CA ALA A 46 -16.04 -3.79 -4.39
C ALA A 46 -17.55 -3.71 -4.13
N VAL A 47 -17.93 -3.08 -3.03
CA VAL A 47 -19.32 -2.91 -2.60
C VAL A 47 -20.05 -1.89 -3.47
N GLY A 48 -19.38 -0.81 -3.88
CA GLY A 48 -19.92 0.19 -4.82
C GLY A 48 -20.27 -0.41 -6.18
N ASN A 49 -19.45 -1.36 -6.65
CA ASN A 49 -19.69 -2.10 -7.88
C ASN A 49 -20.72 -3.25 -7.73
N TRP A 50 -21.22 -3.51 -6.52
CA TRP A 50 -22.26 -4.51 -6.30
C TRP A 50 -23.62 -3.98 -6.73
N GLY A 51 -24.32 -4.73 -7.60
CA GLY A 51 -25.58 -4.30 -8.22
C GLY A 51 -26.80 -4.28 -7.28
N VAL A 52 -26.73 -4.94 -6.12
CA VAL A 52 -27.84 -5.02 -5.17
C VAL A 52 -27.56 -4.16 -3.94
N GLU A 53 -28.04 -2.91 -3.95
CA GLU A 53 -27.74 -1.91 -2.92
C GLU A 53 -28.02 -2.38 -1.48
N ARG A 54 -29.16 -3.03 -1.24
CA ARG A 54 -29.53 -3.56 0.10
C ARG A 54 -28.53 -4.57 0.67
N GLN A 55 -27.73 -5.22 -0.18
CA GLN A 55 -26.73 -6.21 0.25
C GLN A 55 -25.36 -5.57 0.51
N ARG A 56 -25.12 -4.34 0.05
CA ARG A 56 -23.83 -3.67 0.14
C ARG A 56 -23.27 -3.63 1.56
N GLY A 57 -24.10 -3.23 2.53
CA GLY A 57 -23.69 -3.19 3.94
C GLY A 57 -23.38 -4.57 4.52
N VAL A 58 -24.12 -5.62 4.12
CA VAL A 58 -23.83 -7.00 4.54
C VAL A 58 -22.53 -7.47 3.92
N LEU A 59 -22.36 -7.27 2.61
CA LEU A 59 -21.16 -7.63 1.85
C LEU A 59 -19.91 -6.98 2.44
N ALA A 60 -19.96 -5.67 2.74
CA ALA A 60 -18.85 -4.94 3.33
C ALA A 60 -18.31 -5.59 4.62
N ARG A 61 -19.19 -6.17 5.45
CA ARG A 61 -18.82 -6.82 6.71
C ARG A 61 -18.28 -8.25 6.55
N THR A 62 -18.40 -8.84 5.37
CA THR A 62 -17.88 -10.20 5.10
C THR A 62 -16.39 -10.22 4.77
N PHE A 63 -15.82 -9.07 4.40
CA PHE A 63 -14.40 -8.96 4.09
C PHE A 63 -13.55 -9.17 5.34
N ASP A 64 -12.57 -10.06 5.21
CA ASP A 64 -11.61 -10.38 6.26
C ASP A 64 -10.20 -9.99 5.80
N HIS A 65 -9.45 -9.38 6.72
CA HIS A 65 -8.09 -8.92 6.52
C HIS A 65 -7.12 -10.05 6.15
N GLY A 66 -7.25 -11.22 6.79
CA GLY A 66 -6.40 -12.38 6.54
C GLY A 66 -6.65 -13.00 5.17
N LYS A 67 -7.93 -13.18 4.82
CA LYS A 67 -8.32 -13.68 3.49
C LYS A 67 -7.90 -12.73 2.38
N MET A 68 -8.06 -11.42 2.57
CA MET A 68 -7.63 -10.42 1.58
C MET A 68 -6.12 -10.45 1.37
N LYS A 69 -5.32 -10.66 2.43
CA LYS A 69 -3.87 -10.89 2.31
C LYS A 69 -3.56 -12.09 1.43
N GLY A 70 -4.19 -13.23 1.72
CA GLY A 70 -3.94 -14.48 0.99
C GLY A 70 -4.23 -14.33 -0.50
N VAL A 71 -5.36 -13.70 -0.85
CA VAL A 71 -5.70 -13.42 -2.26
C VAL A 71 -4.66 -12.49 -2.92
N CYS A 72 -4.17 -11.47 -2.21
CA CYS A 72 -3.11 -10.61 -2.72
C CYS A 72 -1.80 -11.37 -2.95
N GLU A 73 -1.37 -12.22 -2.01
CA GLU A 73 -0.18 -13.05 -2.15
C GLU A 73 -0.28 -14.02 -3.33
N ASP A 74 -1.43 -14.66 -3.51
CA ASP A 74 -1.66 -15.59 -4.61
C ASP A 74 -1.69 -14.87 -5.96
N HIS A 75 -2.28 -13.69 -6.03
CA HIS A 75 -2.22 -12.83 -7.22
C HIS A 75 -0.78 -12.45 -7.57
N LEU A 76 0.05 -12.08 -6.60
CA LEU A 76 1.47 -11.76 -6.82
C LEU A 76 2.27 -12.97 -7.33
N LYS A 77 2.03 -14.17 -6.80
CA LYS A 77 2.67 -15.41 -7.27
C LYS A 77 2.27 -15.75 -8.71
N SER A 78 0.98 -15.61 -9.02
CA SER A 78 0.46 -15.82 -10.37
C SER A 78 1.08 -14.84 -11.35
N PHE A 79 1.16 -13.55 -10.99
CA PHE A 79 1.73 -12.50 -11.85
C PHE A 79 3.19 -12.77 -12.25
N CYS A 80 4.00 -13.33 -11.35
CA CYS A 80 5.39 -13.70 -11.67
C CYS A 80 5.48 -14.88 -12.65
N SER A 81 4.39 -15.65 -12.80
CA SER A 81 4.34 -16.86 -13.62
C SER A 81 3.72 -16.62 -15.00
N SER A 82 3.00 -15.51 -15.19
CA SER A 82 2.29 -15.16 -16.42
C SER A 82 2.73 -13.79 -16.95
N GLY A 83 3.22 -13.73 -18.20
CA GLY A 83 3.45 -12.46 -18.89
C GLY A 83 2.13 -11.76 -19.18
N GLN A 84 1.70 -10.85 -18.30
CA GLN A 84 0.37 -10.24 -18.33
C GLN A 84 0.36 -8.74 -18.68
N PRO A 85 -0.80 -8.20 -19.15
CA PRO A 85 -0.94 -6.84 -19.69
C PRO A 85 -0.82 -5.73 -18.63
N SER A 86 -0.60 -4.48 -19.06
CA SER A 86 -0.29 -3.33 -18.19
C SER A 86 -1.32 -2.99 -17.12
N SER A 87 -2.61 -3.30 -17.31
CA SER A 87 -3.66 -3.13 -16.27
C SER A 87 -3.40 -4.02 -15.05
N ASP A 88 -2.72 -5.13 -15.25
CA ASP A 88 -2.37 -6.11 -14.23
C ASP A 88 -1.21 -5.58 -13.35
N VAL A 89 -0.39 -4.65 -13.87
CA VAL A 89 0.70 -4.00 -13.11
C VAL A 89 0.15 -3.10 -12.00
N GLN A 90 -0.93 -2.36 -12.24
CA GLN A 90 -1.55 -1.51 -11.21
C GLN A 90 -2.15 -2.36 -10.09
N LEU A 91 -2.85 -3.44 -10.46
CA LEU A 91 -3.44 -4.37 -9.49
C LEU A 91 -2.35 -5.09 -8.68
N LYS A 92 -1.26 -5.50 -9.33
CA LYS A 92 -0.06 -6.02 -8.67
C LYS A 92 0.49 -5.03 -7.64
N ASN A 93 0.62 -3.76 -7.99
CA ASN A 93 1.15 -2.74 -7.08
C ASN A 93 0.26 -2.58 -5.85
N VAL A 94 -1.07 -2.61 -6.03
CA VAL A 94 -2.05 -2.56 -4.94
C VAL A 94 -1.93 -3.80 -4.05
N ALA A 95 -1.89 -5.00 -4.63
CA ALA A 95 -1.73 -6.26 -3.89
C ALA A 95 -0.42 -6.30 -3.09
N HIS A 96 0.67 -5.85 -3.70
CA HIS A 96 1.97 -5.75 -3.06
C HIS A 96 1.98 -4.73 -1.91
N ALA A 97 1.40 -3.54 -2.11
CA ALA A 97 1.27 -2.54 -1.06
C ALA A 97 0.44 -3.06 0.13
N PHE A 98 -0.64 -3.78 -0.13
CA PHE A 98 -1.49 -4.39 0.90
C PHE A 98 -0.70 -5.40 1.76
N VAL A 99 0.00 -6.35 1.13
CA VAL A 99 0.81 -7.36 1.82
C VAL A 99 1.91 -6.70 2.65
N GLN A 100 2.65 -5.75 2.06
CA GLN A 100 3.73 -5.06 2.76
C GLN A 100 3.25 -4.30 4.00
N LEU A 101 2.15 -3.56 3.89
CA LEU A 101 1.60 -2.78 5.00
C LEU A 101 1.14 -3.70 6.13
N GLN A 102 0.50 -4.82 5.79
CA GLN A 102 0.08 -5.81 6.78
C GLN A 102 1.26 -6.46 7.50
N GLU A 103 2.34 -6.80 6.78
CA GLU A 103 3.54 -7.39 7.38
C GLU A 103 4.26 -6.42 8.31
N LYS A 104 4.48 -5.19 7.84
CA LYS A 104 5.15 -4.12 8.60
C LYS A 104 4.38 -3.73 9.88
N ARG A 105 3.07 -3.96 9.93
CA ARG A 105 2.25 -3.78 11.14
C ARG A 105 2.63 -4.77 12.25
N HIS A 106 2.98 -6.01 11.86
CA HIS A 106 3.20 -7.12 12.79
C HIS A 106 4.65 -7.33 13.19
N THR A 107 5.62 -6.73 12.50
CA THR A 107 7.04 -6.83 12.87
C THR A 107 7.31 -6.08 14.19
N PRO A 108 7.71 -6.78 15.28
CA PRO A 108 8.33 -6.13 16.42
C PRO A 108 9.71 -5.65 15.94
N GLY A 109 10.05 -4.38 16.18
CA GLY A 109 11.17 -3.67 15.54
C GLY A 109 12.41 -4.54 15.23
N GLY A 110 12.79 -4.58 13.95
CA GLY A 110 13.92 -5.38 13.48
C GLY A 110 13.98 -5.42 11.95
N GLY A 111 14.27 -4.29 11.32
CA GLY A 111 14.42 -4.17 9.87
C GLY A 111 15.17 -2.90 9.53
N GLN A 112 16.48 -2.95 9.76
CA GLN A 112 17.56 -2.08 9.29
C GLN A 112 17.15 -1.04 8.23
N GLY A 113 17.49 0.23 8.49
CA GLY A 113 17.18 1.38 7.65
C GLY A 113 17.71 1.25 6.23
N ASN A 114 16.89 0.72 5.31
CA ASN A 114 17.16 0.74 3.88
C ASN A 114 15.87 0.94 3.06
N GLY A 115 15.10 1.99 3.36
CA GLY A 115 13.87 2.30 2.62
C GLY A 115 13.53 3.78 2.46
N LEU A 116 14.28 4.70 3.08
CA LEU A 116 14.04 6.15 2.97
C LEU A 116 15.27 6.95 2.50
N LYS A 117 16.30 6.29 1.97
CA LYS A 117 17.44 6.95 1.30
C LYS A 117 17.40 6.81 -0.22
N ASN A 118 16.25 7.06 -0.85
CA ASN A 118 16.20 7.28 -2.31
C ASN A 118 16.58 8.73 -2.67
N ARG A 119 17.73 9.21 -2.18
CA ARG A 119 18.45 10.36 -2.75
C ARG A 119 19.79 9.97 -3.38
N GLU A 120 20.18 8.69 -3.32
CA GLU A 120 21.48 8.23 -3.82
C GLU A 120 21.38 7.31 -5.05
N THR A 121 20.22 6.69 -5.30
CA THR A 121 19.94 5.89 -6.51
C THR A 121 19.70 6.72 -7.78
N ALA A 122 19.69 8.05 -7.69
CA ALA A 122 19.64 8.95 -8.84
C ALA A 122 21.03 9.24 -9.44
N ARG A 123 22.13 8.79 -8.81
CA ARG A 123 23.50 9.09 -9.25
C ARG A 123 24.14 8.00 -10.11
N GLU A 124 23.53 6.82 -10.22
CA GLU A 124 24.10 5.67 -10.93
C GLU A 124 23.24 5.16 -12.09
N ASN A 125 22.58 6.06 -12.82
CA ASN A 125 22.03 5.72 -14.13
C ASN A 125 22.88 6.36 -15.25
N PRO A 126 23.79 5.60 -15.91
CA PRO A 126 24.63 6.12 -16.99
C PRO A 126 23.84 6.55 -18.24
N LEU A 127 22.52 6.35 -18.30
CA LEU A 127 21.66 6.80 -19.40
C LEU A 127 21.13 8.24 -19.22
N ALA A 128 21.26 8.85 -18.03
CA ALA A 128 20.75 10.20 -17.76
C ALA A 128 21.74 11.35 -18.07
N ARG A 129 22.98 11.05 -18.49
CA ARG A 129 24.00 12.08 -18.77
C ARG A 129 24.05 12.57 -20.22
N ARG A 130 23.09 12.21 -21.08
CA ARG A 130 23.18 12.44 -22.53
C ARG A 130 21.93 13.05 -23.17
N ALA A 131 21.25 13.95 -22.46
CA ALA A 131 20.15 14.75 -23.00
C ALA A 131 20.22 16.21 -22.52
N GLY A 132 21.42 16.79 -22.55
CA GLY A 132 21.70 18.15 -22.11
C GLY A 132 22.41 19.01 -23.15
N HIS A 133 22.29 18.71 -24.44
CA HIS A 133 22.71 19.58 -25.53
C HIS A 133 21.80 19.31 -26.74
N TRP A 134 21.28 20.40 -27.30
CA TRP A 134 20.25 20.58 -28.35
C TRP A 134 18.82 20.71 -27.83
#